data_AF-A0A941FRA4-F1
#
_entry.id   AF-A0A941FRA4-F1
#
_cell.length_a   1.000
_cell.length_b   1.000
_cell.length_c   1.000
_cell.angle_alpha   90.00
_cell.angle_beta   90.00
_cell.angle_gamma   90.00
#
_symmetry.space_group_name_H-M   'P 1'
#
loop_
_entity.id
_entity.type
_entity.pdbx_description
1 polymer ?
#
loop_
_entity_poly.entity_id
_entity_poly.type
_entity_poly.pdbx_seq_one_letter_code
_entity_poly.pdbx_strand_id
1 'polypeptide(L)'
;MDDTKIMESGGAKLEKSIQNIYSLTPLQEGILYELEMKNSTENLYISQMRIRITGALEVDALFEAWSQVVERHEALRMKVISKNIENNVQVVFNTMEYQPELIDMTELSEHEQLMEIKRVTSESQEMDVNNSNLMKLS
;
A
#
# COMPACT_ATOMS: atom_id res chain seq x y z
N MET A 1 29.16 -18.45 1.16
CA MET A 1 28.54 -18.02 -0.10
C MET A 1 28.01 -16.63 0.17
N ASP A 2 28.43 -15.68 -0.66
CA ASP A 2 28.55 -14.25 -0.38
C ASP A 2 27.19 -13.54 -0.31
N ASP A 3 26.88 -12.89 0.82
CA ASP A 3 25.62 -12.18 1.09
C ASP A 3 25.44 -10.92 0.23
N THR A 4 26.46 -10.54 -0.53
CA THR A 4 26.53 -9.29 -1.30
C THR A 4 25.79 -9.33 -2.64
N LYS A 5 25.21 -10.47 -3.05
CA LYS A 5 24.76 -10.67 -4.44
C LYS A 5 23.29 -10.35 -4.76
N ILE A 6 22.54 -9.75 -3.83
CA ILE A 6 21.11 -9.38 -4.06
C ILE A 6 20.98 -7.93 -4.60
N MET A 7 22.07 -7.17 -4.71
CA MET A 7 21.99 -5.70 -4.76
C MET A 7 22.30 -5.05 -6.11
N GLU A 8 22.53 -5.79 -7.20
CA GLU A 8 23.31 -5.24 -8.33
C GLU A 8 22.57 -4.57 -9.50
N SER A 9 21.28 -4.22 -9.42
CA SER A 9 20.74 -3.29 -10.44
C SER A 9 19.67 -2.29 -10.00
N GLY A 10 19.11 -2.45 -8.79
CA GLY A 10 18.25 -1.45 -8.12
C GLY A 10 18.58 -1.20 -6.65
N GLY A 11 19.52 -1.97 -6.07
CA GLY A 11 19.75 -2.04 -4.63
C GLY A 11 20.35 -0.78 -4.01
N ALA A 12 21.24 -0.08 -4.71
CA ALA A 12 21.95 1.08 -4.15
C ALA A 12 21.06 2.30 -3.85
N LYS A 13 19.89 2.42 -4.50
CA LYS A 13 18.92 3.51 -4.24
C LYS A 13 17.94 3.12 -3.12
N LEU A 14 17.59 1.83 -3.03
CA LEU A 14 16.76 1.26 -1.97
C LEU A 14 17.48 1.28 -0.62
N GLU A 15 18.76 0.92 -0.55
CA GLU A 15 19.51 0.88 0.72
C GLU A 15 19.59 2.22 1.45
N LYS A 16 19.77 3.32 0.72
CA LYS A 16 19.79 4.68 1.33
C LYS A 16 18.43 5.13 1.86
N SER A 17 17.36 4.40 1.52
CA SER A 17 15.99 4.70 1.94
C SER A 17 15.46 3.75 3.01
N ILE A 18 16.20 2.72 3.42
CA ILE A 18 15.75 1.79 4.47
C ILE A 18 16.01 2.41 5.85
N GLN A 19 14.98 2.41 6.69
CA GLN A 19 15.04 2.80 8.08
C GLN A 19 15.37 1.59 8.96
N ASN A 20 14.56 0.52 8.88
CA ASN A 20 14.67 -0.68 9.71
C ASN A 20 14.20 -1.94 8.96
N ILE A 21 14.63 -3.10 9.43
CA ILE A 21 14.19 -4.41 8.94
C ILE A 21 13.79 -5.26 10.15
N TYR A 22 12.62 -5.89 10.10
CA TYR A 22 12.14 -6.79 11.15
C TYR A 22 11.65 -8.11 10.55
N SER A 23 11.73 -9.18 11.34
CA SER A 23 11.01 -10.42 11.04
C SER A 23 9.51 -10.20 11.17
N LEU A 24 8.72 -10.92 10.36
CA LEU A 24 7.27 -10.94 10.54
C LEU A 24 6.92 -11.70 11.84
N THR A 25 5.84 -11.27 12.48
CA THR A 25 5.21 -12.05 13.55
C THR A 25 4.51 -13.28 12.97
N PRO A 26 4.28 -14.35 13.76
CA PRO A 26 3.57 -15.54 13.29
C PRO A 26 2.19 -15.23 12.67
N LEU A 27 1.50 -14.21 13.17
CA LEU A 27 0.22 -13.77 12.61
C LEU A 27 0.40 -13.13 11.23
N GLN A 28 1.39 -12.25 11.07
CA GLN A 28 1.66 -11.62 9.77
C GLN A 28 2.08 -12.64 8.71
N GLU A 29 2.86 -13.67 9.09
CA GLU A 29 3.20 -14.79 8.18
C GLU A 29 1.94 -15.55 7.74
N GLY A 30 1.02 -15.85 8.67
CA GLY A 30 -0.25 -16.51 8.36
C GLY A 30 -1.12 -15.68 7.41
N ILE A 31 -1.24 -14.37 7.67
CA ILE A 31 -1.97 -13.44 6.80
C ILE A 31 -1.35 -13.39 5.41
N LEU A 32 -0.02 -13.27 5.31
CA LEU A 32 0.70 -13.23 4.05
C LEU A 32 0.47 -14.51 3.24
N TYR A 33 0.59 -15.68 3.88
CA TYR A 33 0.33 -16.97 3.25
C TYR A 33 -1.10 -17.07 2.70
N GLU A 34 -2.11 -16.64 3.46
CA GLU A 34 -3.51 -16.66 3.01
C GLU A 34 -3.73 -15.73 1.81
N LEU A 35 -3.13 -14.53 1.82
CA LEU A 35 -3.18 -13.58 0.71
C LEU A 35 -2.51 -14.13 -0.57
N GLU A 36 -1.34 -14.78 -0.44
CA GLU A 36 -0.61 -15.36 -1.58
C GLU A 36 -1.33 -16.57 -2.19
N MET A 37 -1.96 -17.38 -1.36
CA MET A 37 -2.67 -18.57 -1.83
C MET A 37 -3.97 -18.25 -2.58
N LYS A 38 -4.46 -17.00 -2.54
CA LYS A 38 -5.76 -16.57 -3.12
C LYS A 38 -6.91 -17.54 -2.79
N ASN A 39 -6.82 -18.22 -1.64
CA ASN A 39 -7.71 -19.32 -1.26
C ASN A 39 -9.02 -18.83 -0.65
N SER A 40 -9.15 -17.53 -0.35
CA SER A 40 -10.38 -16.94 0.14
C SER A 40 -11.11 -16.23 -0.99
N THR A 41 -12.41 -16.50 -1.12
CA THR A 41 -13.33 -15.78 -2.02
C THR A 41 -13.56 -14.32 -1.60
N GLU A 42 -13.10 -13.95 -0.40
CA GLU A 42 -13.13 -12.59 0.15
C GLU A 42 -11.75 -12.26 0.72
N ASN A 43 -11.19 -11.10 0.37
CA ASN A 43 -9.91 -10.63 0.95
C ASN A 43 -10.14 -10.07 2.36
N LEU A 44 -10.27 -10.97 3.33
CA LEU A 44 -10.58 -10.67 4.75
C LEU A 44 -9.59 -9.69 5.42
N TYR A 45 -8.38 -9.56 4.87
CA TYR A 45 -7.32 -8.71 5.40
C TYR A 45 -7.20 -7.36 4.70
N ILE A 46 -8.03 -7.08 3.69
CA ILE A 46 -8.08 -5.80 3.01
C ILE A 46 -9.25 -5.00 3.57
N SER A 47 -8.94 -3.90 4.25
CA SER A 47 -9.95 -2.97 4.74
C SER A 47 -10.19 -1.85 3.72
N GLN A 48 -11.44 -1.66 3.33
CA GLN A 48 -11.84 -0.57 2.45
C GLN A 48 -12.81 0.36 3.18
N MET A 49 -12.50 1.66 3.15
CA MET A 49 -13.35 2.72 3.73
C MET A 49 -13.67 3.75 2.66
N ARG A 50 -14.94 4.18 2.61
CA ARG A 50 -15.39 5.29 1.75
C ARG A 50 -16.01 6.38 2.59
N ILE A 51 -15.54 7.61 2.38
CA ILE A 51 -16.01 8.78 3.11
C ILE A 51 -16.58 9.76 2.09
N ARG A 52 -17.81 10.20 2.31
CA ARG A 52 -18.40 11.30 1.52
C ARG A 52 -18.15 12.61 2.25
N ILE A 53 -17.41 13.50 1.60
CA ILE A 53 -17.20 14.87 2.07
C ILE A 53 -18.11 15.79 1.25
N THR A 54 -18.80 16.70 1.93
CA THR A 54 -19.69 17.69 1.31
C THR A 54 -19.24 19.08 1.71
N GLY A 55 -19.20 20.02 0.76
CA GLY A 55 -18.71 21.37 0.98
C GLY A 55 -17.37 21.64 0.28
N ALA A 56 -16.71 22.74 0.63
CA ALA A 56 -15.39 23.05 0.11
C ALA A 56 -14.35 22.06 0.69
N LEU A 57 -13.51 21.50 -0.19
CA LEU A 57 -12.40 20.63 0.17
C LEU A 57 -11.15 21.13 -0.56
N GLU A 58 -10.14 21.54 0.20
CA GLU A 58 -8.82 21.85 -0.35
C GLU A 58 -8.03 20.54 -0.51
N VAL A 59 -8.01 20.01 -1.74
CA VAL A 59 -7.41 18.70 -2.05
C VAL A 59 -5.92 18.67 -1.73
N ASP A 60 -5.19 19.75 -2.02
CA ASP A 60 -3.75 19.84 -1.74
C ASP A 60 -3.45 19.73 -0.24
N ALA A 61 -4.27 20.38 0.60
CA ALA A 61 -4.13 20.30 2.05
C ALA A 61 -4.43 18.89 2.58
N LEU A 62 -5.40 18.19 1.98
CA LEU A 62 -5.68 16.79 2.30
C LEU A 62 -4.50 15.88 1.95
N PHE A 63 -3.89 16.08 0.77
CA PHE A 63 -2.74 15.29 0.33
C PHE A 63 -1.50 15.56 1.17
N GLU A 64 -1.26 16.81 1.57
CA GLU A 64 -0.18 17.15 2.51
C GLU A 64 -0.39 16.48 3.87
N ALA A 65 -1.60 16.58 4.43
CA ALA A 65 -1.94 15.93 5.69
C ALA A 65 -1.76 14.40 5.61
N TRP A 66 -2.18 13.79 4.50
CA TRP A 66 -1.97 12.37 4.25
C TRP A 66 -0.49 12.00 4.23
N SER A 67 0.34 12.77 3.53
CA SER A 67 1.79 12.56 3.48
C SER A 67 2.40 12.60 4.89
N GLN A 68 1.98 13.55 5.73
CA GLN A 68 2.46 13.65 7.12
C GLN A 68 2.05 12.42 7.96
N VAL A 69 0.85 11.87 7.75
CA VAL A 69 0.44 10.62 8.43
C VAL A 69 1.31 9.45 7.99
N VAL A 70 1.56 9.29 6.69
CA VAL A 70 2.44 8.24 6.16
C VAL A 70 3.86 8.41 6.71
N GLU A 71 4.41 9.63 6.74
CA GLU A 71 5.74 9.93 7.28
C GLU A 71 5.84 9.70 8.80
N ARG A 72 4.75 9.86 9.55
CA ARG A 72 4.73 9.62 10.99
C ARG A 72 4.70 8.13 11.37
N HIS A 73 4.06 7.28 10.57
CA HIS A 73 3.76 5.89 10.95
C HIS A 73 4.56 4.86 10.14
N GLU A 74 5.50 4.14 10.78
CA GLU A 74 6.34 3.12 10.13
C GLU A 74 5.54 2.03 9.41
N ALA A 75 4.41 1.61 10.00
CA ALA A 75 3.51 0.61 9.42
C ALA A 75 2.92 1.04 8.06
N LEU A 76 2.88 2.34 7.76
CA LEU A 76 2.43 2.85 6.46
C LEU A 76 3.59 3.00 5.46
N ARG A 77 4.84 2.90 5.91
CA ARG A 77 6.05 2.95 5.09
C ARG A 77 6.77 1.61 5.02
N MET A 78 6.10 0.52 5.38
CA MET A 78 6.68 -0.81 5.29
C MET A 78 6.25 -1.52 4.02
N LYS A 79 7.13 -2.38 3.52
CA LYS A 79 6.81 -3.41 2.53
C LYS A 79 7.24 -4.76 3.06
N VAL A 80 6.57 -5.81 2.60
CA VAL A 80 7.03 -7.18 2.82
C VAL A 80 7.98 -7.55 1.68
N ILE A 81 9.15 -8.09 2.02
CA ILE A 81 10.09 -8.61 1.03
C ILE A 81 10.24 -10.11 1.27
N SER A 82 9.77 -10.89 0.32
CA SER A 82 9.86 -12.34 0.32
C SER A 82 11.07 -12.77 -0.51
N LYS A 83 12.08 -13.35 0.15
CA LYS A 83 13.18 -14.05 -0.56
C LYS A 83 12.86 -15.55 -0.75
N ASN A 84 12.16 -16.13 0.23
CA ASN A 84 11.57 -17.48 0.25
C ASN A 84 10.57 -17.57 1.43
N ILE A 85 9.83 -18.68 1.55
CA ILE A 85 8.78 -18.89 2.58
C ILE A 85 9.30 -18.71 4.03
N GLU A 86 10.58 -18.98 4.29
CA GLU A 86 11.15 -18.97 5.65
C GLU A 86 11.82 -17.64 6.03
N ASN A 87 11.95 -16.69 5.10
CA ASN A 87 12.67 -15.44 5.32
C ASN A 87 11.90 -14.22 4.80
N ASN A 88 10.60 -14.17 5.09
CA ASN A 88 9.84 -12.94 4.87
C ASN A 88 10.27 -11.92 5.92
N VAL A 89 10.57 -10.71 5.45
CA VAL A 89 10.92 -9.59 6.32
C VAL A 89 10.07 -8.38 5.98
N GLN A 90 9.76 -7.59 6.99
CA GLN A 90 9.19 -6.27 6.79
C GLN A 90 10.32 -5.24 6.76
N VAL A 91 10.39 -4.50 5.66
CA VAL A 91 11.35 -3.43 5.45
C VAL A 91 10.62 -2.10 5.58
N VAL A 92 11.03 -1.30 6.56
CA VAL A 92 10.52 0.06 6.80
C VAL A 92 11.41 1.04 6.06
N PHE A 93 10.81 1.94 5.29
CA PHE A 93 11.52 3.00 4.57
C PHE A 93 11.48 4.32 5.35
N ASN A 94 12.56 5.10 5.26
CA ASN A 94 12.68 6.44 5.87
C ASN A 94 11.59 7.37 5.34
N THR A 95 11.37 7.33 4.02
CA THR A 95 10.34 8.08 3.33
C THR A 95 9.64 7.15 2.36
N MET A 96 8.34 7.35 2.16
CA MET A 96 7.58 6.67 1.13
C MET A 96 6.95 7.70 0.23
N GLU A 97 7.39 7.74 -1.03
CA GLU A 97 6.75 8.57 -2.04
C GLU A 97 5.39 7.95 -2.36
N TYR A 98 4.33 8.57 -1.86
CA TYR A 98 2.96 8.19 -2.16
C TYR A 98 2.12 9.44 -2.37
N GLN A 99 1.62 9.59 -3.60
CA GLN A 99 0.64 10.61 -3.93
C GLN A 99 -0.71 9.90 -4.15
N PRO A 100 -1.76 10.30 -3.40
CA PRO A 100 -3.11 9.81 -3.66
C PRO A 100 -3.53 10.06 -5.11
N GLU A 101 -4.35 9.15 -5.63
CA GLU A 101 -4.97 9.35 -6.94
C GLU A 101 -6.11 10.37 -6.82
N LEU A 102 -6.23 11.27 -7.79
CA LEU A 102 -7.37 12.18 -7.89
C LEU A 102 -8.15 11.85 -9.15
N ILE A 103 -9.37 11.36 -8.97
CA ILE A 103 -10.27 11.04 -10.07
C ILE A 103 -11.29 12.18 -10.19
N ASP A 104 -11.11 13.02 -11.20
CA ASP A 104 -12.07 14.09 -11.49
C ASP A 104 -13.29 13.52 -12.22
N MET A 105 -14.46 13.70 -11.60
CA MET A 105 -15.74 13.22 -12.10
C MET A 105 -16.73 14.36 -12.35
N THR A 106 -16.30 15.63 -12.37
CA THR A 106 -17.19 16.79 -12.52
C THR A 106 -17.97 16.78 -13.83
N GLU A 107 -17.36 16.27 -14.90
CA GLU A 107 -17.95 16.21 -16.24
C GLU A 107 -18.76 14.93 -16.49
N LEU A 108 -18.82 14.01 -15.52
CA LEU A 108 -19.55 12.76 -15.64
C LEU A 108 -21.02 12.93 -15.21
N SER A 109 -21.94 12.24 -15.89
CA SER A 109 -23.31 12.09 -15.40
C SER A 109 -23.35 11.30 -14.09
N GLU A 110 -24.41 11.47 -13.29
CA GLU A 110 -24.56 10.71 -12.03
C GLU A 110 -24.44 9.19 -12.23
N HIS A 111 -24.93 8.68 -13.36
CA HIS A 111 -24.82 7.26 -13.68
C HIS A 111 -23.36 6.85 -13.91
N GLU A 112 -22.60 7.65 -14.65
CA GLU A 112 -21.18 7.41 -14.91
C GLU A 112 -20.36 7.54 -13.63
N GLN A 113 -20.64 8.52 -12.78
CA GLN A 113 -20.02 8.67 -11.45
C GLN A 113 -20.22 7.41 -10.58
N LEU A 114 -21.44 6.88 -10.56
CA LEU A 114 -21.75 5.65 -9.80
C LEU A 114 -21.03 4.42 -10.35
N MET A 115 -20.89 4.34 -11.68
CA MET A 115 -20.14 3.25 -12.31
C MET A 115 -18.64 3.37 -12.02
N GLU A 116 -18.09 4.59 -12.02
CA GLU A 116 -16.69 4.84 -11.71
C GLU A 116 -16.36 4.53 -10.25
N ILE A 117 -17.19 4.99 -9.31
CA ILE A 117 -17.04 4.64 -7.89
C ILE A 117 -17.05 3.12 -7.70
N LYS A 118 -17.95 2.40 -8.39
CA LYS A 118 -17.98 0.92 -8.32
C LYS A 118 -16.72 0.29 -8.88
N ARG A 119 -16.23 0.77 -10.03
CA ARG A 119 -14.99 0.29 -10.67
C ARG A 119 -13.80 0.45 -9.74
N VAL A 120 -13.55 1.67 -9.25
CA VAL A 120 -12.45 2.00 -8.33
C VAL A 120 -12.55 1.18 -7.03
N THR A 121 -13.77 1.03 -6.50
CA THR A 121 -14.03 0.21 -5.31
C THR A 121 -13.64 -1.26 -5.57
N SER A 122 -14.03 -1.83 -6.72
CA SER A 122 -13.74 -3.22 -7.06
C SER A 122 -12.26 -3.50 -7.35
N GLU A 123 -11.56 -2.57 -7.99
CA GLU A 123 -10.12 -2.71 -8.28
C GLU A 123 -9.27 -2.65 -7.01
N SER A 124 -9.76 -1.95 -5.99
CA SER A 124 -9.10 -1.85 -4.68
C SER A 124 -9.37 -3.04 -3.75
N GLN A 125 -9.96 -4.14 -4.26
CA GLN A 125 -10.20 -5.35 -3.47
C GLN A 125 -9.00 -6.29 -3.42
N GLU A 126 -7.95 -6.06 -4.22
CA GLU A 126 -6.70 -6.83 -4.16
C GLU A 126 -5.53 -5.92 -3.77
N MET A 127 -4.57 -6.47 -3.04
CA MET A 127 -3.34 -5.77 -2.67
C MET A 127 -2.14 -6.70 -2.83
N ASP A 128 -1.22 -6.29 -3.69
CA ASP A 128 0.11 -6.89 -3.75
C ASP A 128 0.97 -6.30 -2.63
N VAL A 129 1.03 -6.99 -1.49
CA VAL A 129 1.78 -6.57 -0.29
C VAL A 129 3.30 -6.51 -0.49
N ASN A 130 3.82 -7.12 -1.56
CA ASN A 130 5.24 -7.13 -1.87
C ASN A 130 5.66 -5.87 -2.61
N ASN A 131 4.77 -5.33 -3.45
CA ASN A 131 5.10 -4.19 -4.33
C ASN A 131 4.32 -2.91 -4.01
N SER A 132 3.15 -3.00 -3.38
CA SER A 132 2.28 -1.87 -3.06
C SER A 132 2.51 -1.30 -1.66
N ASN A 133 2.00 -0.10 -1.44
CA ASN A 133 1.86 0.47 -0.11
C ASN A 133 0.69 -0.21 0.60
N LEU A 134 0.79 -0.40 1.91
CA LEU A 134 -0.25 -1.07 2.72
C LEU A 134 -1.51 -0.21 2.91
N MET A 135 -1.48 1.05 2.47
CA MET A 135 -2.62 1.95 2.48
C MET A 135 -2.63 2.79 1.19
N LYS A 136 -3.83 2.98 0.62
CA LYS A 136 -4.07 3.79 -0.56
C LYS A 136 -5.26 4.73 -0.34
N LEU A 137 -5.22 5.89 -0.99
CA LEU A 137 -6.27 6.90 -1.08
C LEU A 137 -6.49 7.24 -2.56
N SER A 138 -7.76 7.26 -2.98
CA SER A 138 -8.24 7.48 -4.35
C SER A 138 -9.60 8.15 -4.34
#